data_AF-A0A946ZN02-F1
#
_entry.id   AF-A0A946ZN02-F1
#
_cell.length_a   1.000
_cell.length_b   1.000
_cell.length_c   1.000
_cell.angle_alpha   90.00
_cell.angle_beta   90.00
_cell.angle_gamma   90.00
#
_symmetry.space_group_name_H-M   'P 1'
#
loop_
_entity.id
_entity.type
_entity.pdbx_description
1 polymer ?
#
loop_
_entity_poly.entity_id
_entity_poly.type
_entity_poly.pdbx_seq_one_letter_code
_entity_poly.pdbx_strand_id
1 'polypeptide(L)'
;MSFKYFILSVFLLSTGFSMTAVASDANMVKEDPIDVSKKIIADDPLPWMAEEHQKILEQLGPIEALGQMDKNYLLLQSPWLGTEYLQGVFDEGVNSIPVEQLLDLLNLAANSPQQTSRKLAEISIKQALHEYDKAYQIASSLKGSSSVAYEDAIDFLQSRFGYLKVKTAKNLLDESAQADNAVLDKKTGKKISDRFKSIRKKYTDEIPLTNALNEVKAFYTLLEEVVGGLAKVDPYTRFTQTITELNEVQLRERKHWRSVLEITYPDKGTVWTIPDEVSIQWSTENLPPEKTIKFYLLRDNTVIEELGIYKNNAMASGIKLNKTLPRGTNYRIMGIELFPADKFHTAKFATPY
;
A
#
# COMPACT_ATOMS: atom_id res chain seq x y z
N MET A 1 -5.30 23.29 34.18
CA MET A 1 -4.27 22.81 33.22
C MET A 1 -4.88 21.62 32.50
N SER A 2 -5.19 21.83 31.22
CA SER A 2 -6.26 21.14 30.49
C SER A 2 -5.68 20.32 29.34
N PHE A 3 -5.86 19.00 29.39
CA PHE A 3 -5.73 18.12 28.24
C PHE A 3 -6.96 18.32 27.33
N LYS A 4 -6.73 18.85 26.12
CA LYS A 4 -7.72 18.88 25.03
C LYS A 4 -7.03 18.34 23.77
N TYR A 5 -7.12 17.03 23.55
CA TYR A 5 -7.02 16.46 22.21
C TYR A 5 -8.44 16.13 21.77
N PHE A 6 -8.97 17.01 20.92
CA PHE A 6 -10.27 16.83 20.28
C PHE A 6 -10.04 15.88 19.11
N ILE A 7 -10.53 14.65 19.25
CA ILE A 7 -10.72 13.71 18.16
C ILE A 7 -11.61 14.41 17.13
N LEU A 8 -11.07 14.68 15.94
CA LEU A 8 -11.82 15.27 14.85
C LEU A 8 -12.88 14.24 14.42
N SER A 9 -14.09 14.49 14.90
CA SER A 9 -15.28 13.72 14.64
C SER A 9 -15.78 14.11 13.24
N VAL A 10 -15.55 13.26 12.22
CA VAL A 10 -16.24 13.41 10.94
C VAL A 10 -17.60 12.74 11.06
N PHE A 11 -18.53 13.48 11.66
CA PHE A 11 -19.97 13.30 11.48
C PHE A 11 -20.42 14.36 10.47
N LEU A 12 -20.82 13.94 9.28
CA LEU A 12 -21.79 14.69 8.48
C LEU A 12 -23.02 13.80 8.29
N LEU A 13 -24.09 14.26 8.93
CA LEU A 13 -25.43 13.69 8.96
C LEU A 13 -26.06 13.69 7.57
N SER A 14 -26.72 12.57 7.28
CA SER A 14 -27.77 12.42 6.29
C SER A 14 -29.06 13.17 6.70
N THR A 15 -29.63 13.95 5.79
CA THR A 15 -31.06 14.11 5.42
C THR A 15 -31.14 15.32 4.47
N GLY A 16 -31.86 15.38 3.37
CA GLY A 16 -32.66 14.46 2.58
C GLY A 16 -33.23 15.30 1.42
N PHE A 17 -33.05 14.88 0.18
CA PHE A 17 -33.85 15.35 -0.96
C PHE A 17 -34.02 14.18 -1.93
N SER A 18 -35.28 13.84 -2.18
CA SER A 18 -35.68 12.80 -3.13
C SER A 18 -35.51 13.27 -4.57
N MET A 19 -34.96 12.35 -5.37
CA MET A 19 -34.91 12.25 -6.84
C MET A 19 -35.48 13.39 -7.69
N THR A 20 -34.63 13.92 -8.57
CA THR A 20 -34.86 13.79 -10.02
C THR A 20 -33.55 13.45 -10.71
N ALA A 21 -33.54 12.33 -11.42
CA ALA A 21 -32.44 11.93 -12.28
C ALA A 21 -32.39 12.83 -13.51
N VAL A 22 -31.24 13.46 -13.75
CA VAL A 22 -30.82 13.87 -15.09
C VAL A 22 -29.33 13.53 -15.20
N ALA A 23 -29.02 12.70 -16.19
CA ALA A 23 -27.71 12.19 -16.49
C ALA A 23 -26.66 13.31 -16.69
N SER A 24 -25.55 13.22 -15.97
CA SER A 24 -24.26 13.78 -16.39
C SER A 24 -23.10 13.16 -15.61
N ASP A 25 -22.91 11.84 -15.70
CA ASP A 25 -21.65 11.21 -15.24
C ASP A 25 -20.54 11.40 -16.30
N ALA A 26 -20.34 12.67 -16.68
CA ALA A 26 -19.18 13.10 -17.43
C ALA A 26 -18.23 13.78 -16.44
N ASN A 27 -17.09 13.13 -16.18
CA ASN A 27 -15.93 13.65 -15.45
C ASN A 27 -16.19 14.03 -13.98
N MET A 28 -16.29 13.04 -13.09
CA MET A 28 -15.84 13.25 -11.71
C MET A 28 -14.32 13.41 -11.74
N VAL A 29 -13.85 14.66 -11.82
CA VAL A 29 -12.46 14.97 -11.46
C VAL A 29 -12.33 14.72 -9.96
N LYS A 30 -11.76 13.57 -9.60
CA LYS A 30 -11.16 13.36 -8.27
C LYS A 30 -10.19 14.53 -8.02
N GLU A 31 -10.17 15.08 -6.80
CA GLU A 31 -9.40 16.28 -6.46
C GLU A 31 -7.97 16.21 -7.03
N ASP A 32 -7.39 17.29 -7.55
CA ASP A 32 -6.02 17.24 -8.10
C ASP A 32 -5.03 16.87 -6.99
N PRO A 33 -4.26 15.76 -7.09
CA PRO A 33 -3.24 15.39 -6.11
C PRO A 33 -2.28 16.52 -5.76
N ILE A 34 -1.95 17.41 -6.71
CA ILE A 34 -1.10 18.57 -6.47
C ILE A 34 -1.77 19.53 -5.49
N ASP A 35 -3.05 19.85 -5.72
CA ASP A 35 -3.83 20.74 -4.86
C ASP A 35 -4.04 20.15 -3.47
N VAL A 36 -4.37 18.86 -3.39
CA VAL A 36 -4.52 18.13 -2.13
C VAL A 36 -3.20 18.15 -1.34
N SER A 37 -2.08 17.88 -2.01
CA SER A 37 -0.75 17.88 -1.38
C SER A 37 -0.40 19.26 -0.83
N LYS A 38 -0.59 20.32 -1.63
CA LYS A 38 -0.36 21.71 -1.20
C LYS A 38 -1.22 22.08 -0.01
N LYS A 39 -2.49 21.69 -0.02
CA LYS A 39 -3.42 21.94 1.10
C LYS A 39 -2.95 21.25 2.38
N ILE A 40 -2.59 19.97 2.33
CA ILE A 40 -2.07 19.24 3.50
C ILE A 40 -0.83 19.92 4.08
N ILE A 41 0.08 20.37 3.21
CA ILE A 41 1.29 21.09 3.64
C ILE A 41 0.94 22.44 4.29
N ALA A 42 -0.06 23.14 3.78
CA ALA A 42 -0.50 24.42 4.33
C ALA A 42 -1.24 24.26 5.67
N ASP A 43 -2.07 23.22 5.79
CA ASP A 43 -2.91 22.95 6.97
C ASP A 43 -2.06 22.43 8.15
N ASP A 44 -1.01 21.64 7.89
CA ASP A 44 -0.04 21.19 8.91
C ASP A 44 1.41 21.40 8.40
N PRO A 45 1.98 22.61 8.54
CA PRO A 45 3.28 22.93 7.97
C PRO A 45 4.46 22.35 8.75
N LEU A 46 4.29 22.11 10.05
CA LEU A 46 5.36 21.73 10.98
C LEU A 46 6.17 20.50 10.52
N PRO A 47 5.56 19.39 10.08
CA PRO A 47 6.31 18.21 9.62
C PRO A 47 7.18 18.47 8.40
N TRP A 48 6.92 19.55 7.67
CA TRP A 48 7.57 19.88 6.42
C TRP A 48 8.57 21.04 6.55
N MET A 49 8.93 21.39 7.80
CA MET A 49 9.92 22.43 8.11
C MET A 49 11.30 21.80 8.35
N ALA A 50 12.36 22.50 7.95
CA ALA A 50 13.73 22.02 8.11
C ALA A 50 14.11 21.83 9.58
N GLU A 51 13.63 22.71 10.46
CA GLU A 51 13.93 22.64 11.89
C GLU A 51 13.35 21.39 12.54
N GLU A 52 12.11 21.00 12.21
CA GLU A 52 11.47 19.81 12.76
C GLU A 52 12.09 18.53 12.17
N HIS A 53 12.40 18.53 10.87
CA HIS A 53 13.09 17.41 10.21
C HIS A 53 14.46 17.13 10.87
N GLN A 54 15.27 18.18 11.05
CA GLN A 54 16.57 18.08 11.71
C GLN A 54 16.45 17.60 13.16
N LYS A 55 15.47 18.13 13.91
CA LYS A 55 15.20 17.72 15.29
C LYS A 55 14.83 16.25 15.40
N ILE A 56 14.06 15.70 14.45
CA ILE A 56 13.76 14.27 14.41
C ILE A 56 15.03 13.46 14.21
N LEU A 57 15.87 13.84 13.23
CA LEU A 57 17.13 13.14 12.98
C LEU A 57 18.05 13.15 14.22
N GLU A 58 18.16 14.28 14.91
CA GLU A 58 18.95 14.41 16.14
C GLU A 58 18.41 13.54 17.28
N GLN A 59 17.08 13.45 17.42
CA GLN A 59 16.44 12.61 18.44
C GLN A 59 16.58 11.12 18.18
N LEU A 60 16.68 10.70 16.92
CA LEU A 60 16.85 9.31 16.54
C LEU A 60 18.30 8.84 16.65
N GLY A 61 19.27 9.73 16.40
CA GLY A 61 20.68 9.37 16.35
C GLY A 61 21.03 8.49 15.13
N PRO A 62 22.23 7.90 15.08
CA PRO A 62 22.63 7.04 13.97
C PRO A 62 21.80 5.76 13.95
N ILE A 63 21.12 5.49 12.83
CA ILE A 63 20.34 4.27 12.62
C ILE A 63 21.27 3.20 12.02
N GLU A 64 21.58 2.17 12.79
CA GLU A 64 22.40 1.04 12.30
C GLU A 64 21.66 0.19 11.26
N ALA A 65 22.43 -0.47 10.38
CA ALA A 65 21.89 -1.40 9.39
C ALA A 65 21.59 -2.77 10.02
N LEU A 66 20.31 -3.10 10.21
CA LEU A 66 19.86 -4.30 10.93
C LEU A 66 19.68 -5.59 10.08
N GLY A 67 20.06 -5.58 8.79
CA GLY A 67 20.19 -6.79 7.97
C GLY A 67 18.88 -7.56 7.67
N GLN A 68 18.94 -8.89 7.52
CA GLN A 68 17.78 -9.75 7.19
C GLN A 68 16.70 -9.80 8.28
N MET A 69 17.01 -9.41 9.52
CA MET A 69 16.03 -9.36 10.60
C MET A 69 14.91 -8.35 10.30
N ASP A 70 15.19 -7.28 9.55
CA ASP A 70 14.24 -6.20 9.22
C ASP A 70 12.92 -6.72 8.63
N LYS A 71 13.01 -7.67 7.67
CA LYS A 71 11.84 -8.23 6.98
C LYS A 71 10.93 -9.05 7.90
N ASN A 72 11.49 -9.70 8.91
CA ASN A 72 10.72 -10.55 9.82
C ASN A 72 9.91 -9.72 10.82
N TYR A 73 10.52 -8.69 11.39
CA TYR A 73 9.83 -7.84 12.35
C TYR A 73 8.80 -6.92 11.67
N LEU A 74 8.95 -6.62 10.38
CA LEU A 74 7.88 -5.98 9.59
C LEU A 74 6.58 -6.82 9.60
N LEU A 75 6.66 -8.15 9.63
CA LEU A 75 5.46 -9.01 9.79
C LEU A 75 4.74 -8.79 11.13
N LEU A 76 5.47 -8.34 12.15
CA LEU A 76 4.93 -8.05 13.49
C LEU A 76 4.41 -6.60 13.61
N GLN A 77 4.80 -5.69 12.71
CA GLN A 77 4.40 -4.29 12.75
C GLN A 77 2.90 -4.10 12.59
N SER A 78 2.30 -4.93 11.73
CA SER A 78 0.87 -5.09 11.67
C SER A 78 0.51 -6.49 11.19
N PRO A 79 0.17 -7.39 12.12
CA PRO A 79 -0.34 -8.72 11.81
C PRO A 79 -1.61 -8.69 10.94
N TRP A 80 -2.26 -7.52 10.87
CA TRP A 80 -3.54 -7.27 10.21
C TRP A 80 -3.38 -6.74 8.78
N LEU A 81 -2.17 -6.33 8.37
CA LEU A 81 -1.88 -5.74 7.06
C LEU A 81 -1.20 -6.70 6.08
N GLY A 82 -1.41 -8.01 6.24
CA GLY A 82 -0.88 -9.03 5.32
C GLY A 82 -1.21 -8.79 3.83
N THR A 83 -2.10 -7.85 3.50
CA THR A 83 -2.40 -7.41 2.13
C THR A 83 -1.46 -6.33 1.57
N GLU A 84 -0.89 -5.42 2.37
CA GLU A 84 0.05 -4.40 1.85
C GLU A 84 1.38 -5.02 1.43
N TYR A 85 1.87 -5.96 2.23
CA TYR A 85 3.09 -6.71 1.95
C TYR A 85 3.00 -7.46 0.60
N LEU A 86 1.79 -7.91 0.22
CA LEU A 86 1.54 -8.67 -1.00
C LEU A 86 1.14 -7.82 -2.21
N GLN A 87 0.91 -6.51 -2.06
CA GLN A 87 0.34 -5.67 -3.11
C GLN A 87 1.27 -4.55 -3.63
N GLY A 88 2.57 -4.58 -3.30
CA GLY A 88 3.58 -3.87 -4.12
C GLY A 88 4.58 -2.97 -3.40
N VAL A 89 5.19 -3.39 -2.28
CA VAL A 89 6.27 -2.60 -1.64
C VAL A 89 7.55 -3.41 -1.36
N PHE A 90 7.49 -4.74 -1.32
CA PHE A 90 8.70 -5.57 -1.21
C PHE A 90 9.07 -6.17 -2.57
N ASP A 91 10.35 -6.03 -2.94
CA ASP A 91 10.96 -6.60 -4.15
C ASP A 91 10.43 -8.02 -4.44
N GLU A 92 10.21 -8.30 -5.72
CA GLU A 92 9.67 -9.53 -6.34
C GLU A 92 10.46 -10.83 -6.03
N GLY A 93 11.23 -10.91 -4.93
CA GLY A 93 12.19 -11.98 -4.66
C GLY A 93 11.90 -12.91 -3.49
N VAL A 94 10.99 -12.59 -2.56
CA VAL A 94 10.75 -13.45 -1.37
C VAL A 94 9.32 -13.96 -1.34
N ASN A 95 9.10 -15.15 -1.92
CA ASN A 95 7.78 -15.81 -1.97
C ASN A 95 7.52 -16.75 -0.78
N SER A 96 8.57 -17.11 -0.04
CA SER A 96 8.53 -18.00 1.12
C SER A 96 9.57 -17.57 2.16
N ILE A 97 9.39 -18.03 3.40
CA ILE A 97 10.39 -17.93 4.46
C ILE A 97 10.62 -19.30 5.11
N PRO A 98 11.81 -19.58 5.67
CA PRO A 98 12.03 -20.78 6.46
C PRO A 98 11.06 -20.89 7.64
N VAL A 99 10.53 -22.08 7.89
CA VAL A 99 9.58 -22.31 8.99
C VAL A 99 10.19 -21.99 10.35
N GLU A 100 11.44 -22.41 10.58
CA GLU A 100 12.13 -22.12 11.85
C GLU A 100 12.35 -20.62 12.06
N GLN A 101 12.61 -19.85 11.01
CA GLN A 101 12.72 -18.39 11.09
C GLN A 101 11.40 -17.74 11.53
N LEU A 102 10.25 -18.22 11.03
CA LEU A 102 8.95 -17.79 11.52
C LEU A 102 8.75 -18.17 12.99
N LEU A 103 9.07 -19.40 13.37
CA LEU A 103 8.89 -19.88 14.74
C LEU A 103 9.76 -19.12 15.74
N ASP A 104 11.00 -18.78 15.39
CA ASP A 104 11.88 -17.96 16.21
C ASP A 104 11.29 -16.57 16.46
N LEU A 105 10.72 -15.96 15.41
CA LEU A 105 10.02 -14.68 15.51
C LEU A 105 8.83 -14.76 16.48
N LEU A 106 7.97 -15.77 16.34
CA LEU A 106 6.81 -15.97 17.22
C LEU A 106 7.25 -16.30 18.66
N ASN A 107 8.35 -17.04 18.81
CA ASN A 107 8.91 -17.41 20.11
C ASN A 107 9.45 -16.18 20.85
N LEU A 108 10.13 -15.27 20.15
CA LEU A 108 10.58 -13.99 20.71
C LEU A 108 9.40 -13.12 21.13
N ALA A 109 8.35 -13.03 20.30
CA ALA A 109 7.12 -12.31 20.64
C ALA A 109 6.42 -12.84 21.90
N ALA A 110 6.49 -14.15 22.14
CA ALA A 110 5.92 -14.78 23.32
C ALA A 110 6.80 -14.62 24.58
N ASN A 111 8.10 -14.90 24.47
CA ASN A 111 8.98 -15.09 25.62
C ASN A 111 9.92 -13.91 25.91
N SER A 112 10.11 -13.02 24.93
CA SER A 112 10.95 -11.82 25.06
C SER A 112 10.20 -10.59 24.52
N PRO A 113 9.00 -10.29 25.06
CA PRO A 113 8.10 -9.32 24.44
C PRO A 113 8.66 -7.89 24.48
N GLN A 114 9.35 -7.48 25.53
CA GLN A 114 9.97 -6.15 25.57
C GLN A 114 11.07 -5.98 24.52
N GLN A 115 11.97 -6.96 24.42
CA GLN A 115 13.03 -6.95 23.42
C GLN A 115 12.44 -6.96 22.01
N THR A 116 11.38 -7.74 21.81
CA THR A 116 10.67 -7.80 20.52
C THR A 116 10.01 -6.48 20.20
N SER A 117 9.35 -5.85 21.17
CA SER A 117 8.73 -4.53 21.06
C SER A 117 9.76 -3.45 20.70
N ARG A 118 10.91 -3.45 21.40
CA ARG A 118 12.02 -2.52 21.15
C ARG A 118 12.58 -2.68 19.73
N LYS A 119 12.90 -3.91 19.33
CA LYS A 119 13.40 -4.20 17.97
C LYS A 119 12.40 -3.79 16.90
N LEU A 120 11.10 -4.03 17.14
CA LEU A 120 10.05 -3.61 16.24
C LEU A 120 9.99 -2.09 16.09
N ALA A 121 10.16 -1.36 17.20
CA ALA A 121 10.22 0.09 17.20
C ALA A 121 11.40 0.60 16.36
N GLU A 122 12.61 0.07 16.57
CA GLU A 122 13.83 0.43 15.85
C GLU A 122 13.67 0.21 14.32
N ILE A 123 13.13 -0.94 13.91
CA ILE A 123 12.88 -1.27 12.49
C ILE A 123 11.80 -0.36 11.90
N SER A 124 10.74 -0.09 12.67
CA SER A 124 9.65 0.80 12.25
C SER A 124 10.11 2.23 12.05
N ILE A 125 10.97 2.74 12.95
CA ILE A 125 11.60 4.06 12.81
C ILE A 125 12.37 4.15 11.49
N LYS A 126 13.21 3.16 11.19
CA LYS A 126 14.03 3.14 9.97
C LYS A 126 13.18 3.21 8.70
N GLN A 127 12.15 2.36 8.60
CA GLN A 127 11.25 2.34 7.45
C GLN A 127 10.44 3.63 7.33
N ALA A 128 9.86 4.08 8.44
CA ALA A 128 9.06 5.29 8.49
C ALA A 128 9.87 6.56 8.19
N LEU A 129 11.14 6.59 8.57
CA LEU A 129 12.04 7.70 8.28
C LEU A 129 12.33 7.77 6.78
N HIS A 130 12.53 6.65 6.10
CA HIS A 130 12.67 6.65 4.65
C HIS A 130 11.44 7.23 3.93
N GLU A 131 10.23 6.82 4.37
CA GLU A 131 8.97 7.40 3.86
C GLU A 131 8.89 8.91 4.16
N TYR A 132 9.24 9.31 5.38
CA TYR A 132 9.20 10.72 5.79
C TYR A 132 10.20 11.57 5.02
N ASP A 133 11.45 11.13 4.87
CA ASP A 133 12.49 11.84 4.12
C ASP A 133 12.05 12.08 2.67
N LYS A 134 11.49 11.04 2.02
CA LYS A 134 10.92 11.18 0.67
C LYS A 134 9.83 12.25 0.64
N ALA A 135 8.87 12.20 1.54
CA ALA A 135 7.79 13.18 1.62
C ALA A 135 8.30 14.60 1.90
N TYR A 136 9.28 14.75 2.79
CA TYR A 136 9.89 16.03 3.15
C TYR A 136 10.57 16.69 1.94
N GLN A 137 11.37 15.93 1.18
CA GLN A 137 12.02 16.43 -0.03
C GLN A 137 10.99 16.92 -1.07
N ILE A 138 9.93 16.14 -1.28
CA ILE A 138 8.87 16.52 -2.23
C ILE A 138 8.09 17.76 -1.75
N ALA A 139 7.80 17.84 -0.44
CA ALA A 139 7.09 18.97 0.14
C ALA A 139 7.81 20.31 -0.12
N SER A 140 9.14 20.30 -0.14
CA SER A 140 9.93 21.49 -0.48
C SER A 140 9.67 21.98 -1.92
N SER A 141 9.62 21.06 -2.89
CA SER A 141 9.26 21.36 -4.29
C SER A 141 7.81 21.85 -4.43
N LEU A 142 6.89 21.24 -3.68
CA LEU A 142 5.47 21.62 -3.66
C LEU A 142 5.23 23.03 -3.10
N LYS A 143 6.07 23.50 -2.17
CA LYS A 143 6.02 24.86 -1.60
C LYS A 143 6.57 25.92 -2.55
N GLY A 144 7.62 25.59 -3.31
CA GLY A 144 8.44 26.58 -4.03
C GLY A 144 8.26 26.65 -5.55
N SER A 145 7.70 25.61 -6.19
CA SER A 145 7.64 25.53 -7.65
C SER A 145 6.26 25.90 -8.21
N SER A 146 6.25 26.63 -9.34
CA SER A 146 5.05 26.84 -10.16
C SER A 146 4.68 25.62 -11.01
N SER A 147 5.61 24.69 -11.21
CA SER A 147 5.41 23.43 -11.93
C SER A 147 5.84 22.27 -11.04
N VAL A 148 4.87 21.50 -10.55
CA VAL A 148 5.09 20.30 -9.74
C VAL A 148 4.64 19.11 -10.58
N ALA A 149 5.46 18.05 -10.63
CA ALA A 149 5.08 16.83 -11.31
C ALA A 149 3.89 16.16 -10.60
N TYR A 150 2.96 15.59 -11.37
CA TYR A 150 1.80 14.87 -10.84
C TYR A 150 2.24 13.64 -10.02
N GLU A 151 3.32 13.01 -10.48
CA GLU A 151 3.98 11.87 -9.82
C GLU A 151 4.49 12.24 -8.43
N ASP A 152 5.15 13.40 -8.30
CA ASP A 152 5.67 13.88 -7.02
C ASP A 152 4.53 14.10 -6.03
N ALA A 153 3.41 14.66 -6.47
CA ALA A 153 2.23 14.86 -5.60
C ALA A 153 1.65 13.52 -5.11
N ILE A 154 1.53 12.51 -5.97
CA ILE A 154 1.10 11.17 -5.55
C ILE A 154 2.12 10.58 -4.56
N ASP A 155 3.41 10.67 -4.86
CA ASP A 155 4.48 10.16 -4.01
C ASP A 155 4.48 10.82 -2.63
N PHE A 156 4.22 12.13 -2.55
CA PHE A 156 4.02 12.84 -1.30
C PHE A 156 2.83 12.29 -0.53
N LEU A 157 1.67 12.19 -1.17
CA LEU A 157 0.46 11.64 -0.52
C LEU A 157 0.71 10.23 0.00
N GLN A 158 1.41 9.39 -0.74
CA GLN A 158 1.73 8.05 -0.26
C GLN A 158 2.74 8.05 0.90
N SER A 159 3.74 8.93 0.90
CA SER A 159 4.88 8.85 1.81
C SER A 159 4.71 9.69 3.09
N ARG A 160 3.81 10.68 3.10
CA ARG A 160 3.62 11.63 4.22
C ARG A 160 3.31 10.99 5.57
N PHE A 161 2.74 9.78 5.56
CA PHE A 161 2.44 9.02 6.78
C PHE A 161 3.71 8.64 7.57
N GLY A 162 4.88 8.63 6.90
CA GLY A 162 6.17 8.37 7.54
C GLY A 162 6.41 9.23 8.78
N TYR A 163 6.05 10.52 8.76
CA TYR A 163 6.21 11.41 9.91
C TYR A 163 5.49 10.89 11.17
N LEU A 164 4.20 10.54 11.04
CA LEU A 164 3.43 10.02 12.17
C LEU A 164 3.92 8.63 12.59
N LYS A 165 4.29 7.77 11.63
CA LYS A 165 4.86 6.45 11.92
C LYS A 165 6.18 6.55 12.69
N VAL A 166 7.06 7.49 12.35
CA VAL A 166 8.32 7.75 13.09
C VAL A 166 8.00 8.12 14.55
N LYS A 167 7.09 9.06 14.77
CA LYS A 167 6.71 9.48 16.14
C LYS A 167 6.10 8.35 16.95
N THR A 168 5.20 7.58 16.33
CA THR A 168 4.57 6.41 16.94
C THR A 168 5.59 5.34 17.31
N ALA A 169 6.54 5.05 16.42
CA ALA A 169 7.62 4.10 16.67
C ALA A 169 8.62 4.60 17.72
N LYS A 170 8.93 5.89 17.74
CA LYS A 170 9.79 6.50 18.77
C LYS A 170 9.16 6.41 20.16
N ASN A 171 7.85 6.69 20.27
CA ASN A 171 7.12 6.50 21.52
C ASN A 171 7.17 5.04 21.98
N LEU A 172 6.99 4.07 21.06
CA LEU A 172 7.16 2.66 21.39
C LEU A 172 8.55 2.35 21.94
N LEU A 173 9.60 2.89 21.31
CA LEU A 173 10.99 2.67 21.70
C LEU A 173 11.25 3.17 23.13
N ASP A 174 10.78 4.38 23.45
CA ASP A 174 10.99 5.03 24.74
C ASP A 174 10.21 4.34 25.87
N GLU A 175 8.94 4.01 25.61
CA GLU A 175 8.07 3.38 26.60
C GLU A 175 8.39 1.89 26.80
N SER A 176 8.83 1.18 25.75
CA SER A 176 9.22 -0.24 25.88
C SER A 176 10.44 -0.44 26.79
N ALA A 177 11.29 0.58 26.92
CA ALA A 177 12.43 0.54 27.85
C ALA A 177 12.01 0.56 29.33
N GLN A 178 10.76 0.95 29.62
CA GLN A 178 10.24 1.13 30.98
C GLN A 178 9.17 0.08 31.36
N ALA A 179 8.78 -0.81 30.44
CA ALA A 179 7.78 -1.83 30.70
C ALA A 179 8.30 -2.93 31.64
N ASP A 180 7.39 -3.68 32.27
CA ASP A 180 7.70 -4.90 33.06
C ASP A 180 7.68 -6.16 32.17
N ASN A 181 8.50 -7.15 32.52
CA ASN A 181 8.64 -8.35 31.70
C ASN A 181 7.36 -9.18 31.81
N ALA A 182 6.69 -9.45 30.68
CA ALA A 182 5.50 -10.29 30.68
C ALA A 182 5.91 -11.77 30.83
N VAL A 183 5.81 -12.30 32.05
CA VAL A 183 6.01 -13.72 32.32
C VAL A 183 4.77 -14.51 31.86
N LEU A 184 4.99 -15.52 31.03
CA LEU A 184 3.93 -16.44 30.61
C LEU A 184 3.61 -17.44 31.73
N ASP A 185 2.34 -17.65 32.01
CA ASP A 185 1.93 -18.75 32.89
C ASP A 185 2.02 -20.10 32.16
N LYS A 186 2.05 -21.19 32.94
CA LYS A 186 2.23 -22.56 32.43
C LYS A 186 1.14 -23.00 31.43
N LYS A 187 -0.10 -22.55 31.59
CA LYS A 187 -1.22 -22.91 30.72
C LYS A 187 -1.09 -22.18 29.38
N THR A 188 -0.71 -20.90 29.42
CA THR A 188 -0.43 -20.09 28.24
C THR A 188 0.77 -20.62 27.45
N GLY A 189 1.86 -20.97 28.14
CA GLY A 189 3.05 -21.58 27.50
C GLY A 189 2.73 -22.89 26.76
N LYS A 190 1.81 -23.71 27.31
CA LYS A 190 1.35 -24.93 26.62
C LYS A 190 0.61 -24.62 25.32
N LYS A 191 -0.34 -23.66 25.32
CA LYS A 191 -1.08 -23.27 24.10
C LYS A 191 -0.14 -22.77 22.99
N ILE A 192 0.86 -21.96 23.36
CA ILE A 192 1.88 -21.44 22.43
C ILE A 192 2.71 -22.59 21.85
N SER A 193 3.19 -23.52 22.70
CA SER A 193 3.95 -24.70 22.25
C SER A 193 3.15 -25.59 21.30
N ASP A 194 1.87 -25.81 21.59
CA ASP A 194 0.99 -26.59 20.73
C ASP A 194 0.77 -25.90 19.37
N ARG A 195 0.70 -24.55 19.34
CA ARG A 195 0.68 -23.79 18.07
C ARG A 195 1.94 -23.99 17.25
N PHE A 196 3.13 -23.94 17.86
CA PHE A 196 4.40 -24.15 17.15
C PHE A 196 4.49 -25.57 16.55
N LYS A 197 4.05 -26.59 17.29
CA LYS A 197 3.97 -27.96 16.75
C LYS A 197 3.03 -28.07 15.57
N SER A 198 1.89 -27.38 15.61
CA SER A 198 0.92 -27.35 14.51
C SER A 198 1.53 -26.74 13.24
N ILE A 199 2.26 -25.62 13.38
CA ILE A 199 2.96 -24.97 12.25
C ILE A 199 4.00 -25.91 11.65
N ARG A 200 4.89 -26.52 12.45
CA ARG A 200 5.89 -27.50 11.97
C ARG A 200 5.28 -28.74 11.29
N LYS A 201 4.10 -29.16 11.74
CA LYS A 201 3.39 -30.29 11.12
C LYS A 201 2.80 -29.91 9.76
N LYS A 202 2.38 -28.65 9.61
CA LYS A 202 1.73 -28.14 8.40
C LYS A 202 2.74 -27.72 7.33
N TYR A 203 3.89 -27.20 7.75
CA TYR A 203 4.97 -26.74 6.88
C TYR A 203 6.29 -27.30 7.38
N THR A 204 7.03 -27.98 6.50
CA THR A 204 8.26 -28.69 6.86
C THR A 204 9.48 -27.78 6.87
N ASP A 205 9.84 -27.20 5.72
CA ASP A 205 11.08 -26.42 5.56
C ASP A 205 10.80 -24.94 5.28
N GLU A 206 9.89 -24.68 4.34
CA GLU A 206 9.48 -23.34 3.95
C GLU A 206 7.96 -23.14 4.08
N ILE A 207 7.57 -21.91 4.36
CA ILE A 207 6.19 -21.47 4.39
C ILE A 207 6.00 -20.33 3.37
N PRO A 208 5.02 -20.42 2.45
CA PRO A 208 4.66 -19.31 1.59
C PRO A 208 4.35 -18.07 2.43
N LEU A 209 4.83 -16.92 1.99
CA LEU A 209 4.69 -15.67 2.72
C LEU A 209 3.24 -15.31 3.08
N THR A 210 2.30 -15.55 2.16
CA THR A 210 0.85 -15.38 2.40
C THR A 210 0.37 -16.23 3.58
N ASN A 211 0.87 -17.45 3.69
CA ASN A 211 0.56 -18.36 4.76
C ASN A 211 1.26 -17.93 6.06
N ALA A 212 2.52 -17.48 5.99
CA ALA A 212 3.23 -16.95 7.15
C ALA A 212 2.49 -15.77 7.79
N LEU A 213 1.98 -14.85 6.98
CA LEU A 213 1.15 -13.73 7.45
C LEU A 213 -0.11 -14.20 8.18
N ASN A 214 -0.79 -15.22 7.64
CA ASN A 214 -1.96 -15.82 8.31
C ASN A 214 -1.57 -16.50 9.64
N GLU A 215 -0.42 -17.16 9.71
CA GLU A 215 0.08 -17.77 10.94
C GLU A 215 0.47 -16.71 11.99
N VAL A 216 1.12 -15.61 11.59
CA VAL A 216 1.44 -14.47 12.46
C VAL A 216 0.17 -13.86 13.03
N LYS A 217 -0.81 -13.55 12.17
CA LYS A 217 -2.11 -13.00 12.58
C LYS A 217 -2.80 -13.89 13.63
N ALA A 218 -2.92 -15.18 13.32
CA ALA A 218 -3.55 -16.14 14.24
C ALA A 218 -2.77 -16.30 15.55
N PHE A 219 -1.44 -16.17 15.53
CA PHE A 219 -0.63 -16.19 16.73
C PHE A 219 -0.86 -14.96 17.61
N TYR A 220 -0.99 -13.77 17.03
CA TYR A 220 -1.31 -12.56 17.79
C TYR A 220 -2.70 -12.61 18.41
N THR A 221 -3.71 -13.07 17.67
CA THR A 221 -5.04 -13.30 18.25
C THR A 221 -4.96 -14.26 19.44
N LEU A 222 -4.16 -15.32 19.35
CA LEU A 222 -3.92 -16.20 20.50
C LEU A 222 -3.26 -15.46 21.68
N LEU A 223 -2.25 -14.61 21.43
CA LEU A 223 -1.59 -13.82 22.49
C LEU A 223 -2.56 -12.84 23.17
N GLU A 224 -3.46 -12.22 22.41
CA GLU A 224 -4.53 -11.35 22.92
C GLU A 224 -5.52 -12.14 23.79
N GLU A 225 -6.02 -13.28 23.30
CA GLU A 225 -6.96 -14.15 24.03
C GLU A 225 -6.42 -14.65 25.36
N VAL A 226 -5.13 -14.98 25.42
CA VAL A 226 -4.46 -15.47 26.63
C VAL A 226 -3.86 -14.34 27.47
N VAL A 227 -3.94 -13.10 26.99
CA VAL A 227 -3.30 -11.92 27.59
C VAL A 227 -1.84 -12.26 27.94
N GLY A 228 -1.04 -12.60 26.94
CA GLY A 228 0.33 -13.11 27.11
C GLY A 228 1.32 -12.52 26.10
N GLY A 229 2.61 -12.63 26.42
CA GLY A 229 3.69 -12.17 25.53
C GLY A 229 3.56 -10.69 25.17
N LEU A 230 3.72 -10.36 23.89
CA LEU A 230 3.60 -8.99 23.38
C LEU A 230 2.23 -8.34 23.65
N ALA A 231 1.15 -9.11 23.71
CA ALA A 231 -0.19 -8.55 23.97
C ALA A 231 -0.34 -7.98 25.40
N LYS A 232 0.60 -8.27 26.31
CA LYS A 232 0.68 -7.65 27.65
C LYS A 232 1.50 -6.36 27.69
N VAL A 233 2.18 -6.00 26.60
CA VAL A 233 3.02 -4.80 26.56
C VAL A 233 2.14 -3.65 26.05
N ASP A 234 1.59 -2.85 26.96
CA ASP A 234 0.68 -1.74 26.62
C ASP A 234 1.26 -0.75 25.58
N PRO A 235 2.55 -0.37 25.63
CA PRO A 235 3.15 0.43 24.57
C PRO A 235 3.03 -0.22 23.19
N TYR A 236 3.25 -1.54 23.10
CA TYR A 236 3.16 -2.31 21.87
C TYR A 236 1.72 -2.37 21.35
N THR A 237 0.74 -2.65 22.20
CA THR A 237 -0.66 -2.74 21.76
C THR A 237 -1.14 -1.41 21.19
N ARG A 238 -0.85 -0.28 21.87
CA ARG A 238 -1.14 1.07 21.34
C ARG A 238 -0.44 1.34 20.01
N PHE A 239 0.86 1.02 19.93
CA PHE A 239 1.62 1.15 18.69
C PHE A 239 0.96 0.39 17.53
N THR A 240 0.61 -0.88 17.73
CA THR A 240 0.02 -1.70 16.65
C THR A 240 -1.34 -1.19 16.20
N GLN A 241 -2.16 -0.69 17.13
CA GLN A 241 -3.44 -0.07 16.80
C GLN A 241 -3.22 1.17 15.91
N THR A 242 -2.37 2.11 16.36
CA THR A 242 -2.10 3.34 15.61
C THR A 242 -1.50 3.06 14.23
N ILE A 243 -0.53 2.14 14.12
CA ILE A 243 0.05 1.78 12.81
C ILE A 243 -0.98 1.14 11.89
N THR A 244 -1.85 0.29 12.42
CA THR A 244 -2.92 -0.34 11.63
C THR A 244 -3.89 0.72 11.08
N GLU A 245 -4.33 1.66 11.92
CA GLU A 245 -5.19 2.78 11.49
C GLU A 245 -4.52 3.65 10.42
N LEU A 246 -3.24 4.01 10.61
CA LEU A 246 -2.48 4.81 9.64
C LEU A 246 -2.36 4.10 8.29
N ASN A 247 -2.04 2.81 8.28
CA ASN A 247 -1.88 2.05 7.06
C ASN A 247 -3.23 1.80 6.36
N GLU A 248 -4.32 1.60 7.09
CA GLU A 248 -5.66 1.54 6.48
C GLU A 248 -6.04 2.83 5.76
N VAL A 249 -5.72 4.00 6.35
CA VAL A 249 -5.91 5.30 5.68
C VAL A 249 -5.02 5.37 4.44
N GLN A 250 -3.73 5.04 4.58
CA GLN A 250 -2.78 5.04 3.47
C GLN A 250 -3.25 4.15 2.31
N LEU A 251 -3.76 2.94 2.59
CA LEU A 251 -4.35 2.04 1.59
C LEU A 251 -5.55 2.63 0.87
N ARG A 252 -6.49 3.21 1.63
CA ARG A 252 -7.68 3.82 1.04
C ARG A 252 -7.30 4.94 0.09
N GLU A 253 -6.34 5.76 0.48
CA GLU A 253 -5.86 6.86 -0.37
C GLU A 253 -5.05 6.36 -1.57
N ARG A 254 -4.18 5.35 -1.42
CA ARG A 254 -3.49 4.72 -2.56
C ARG A 254 -4.48 4.22 -3.60
N LYS A 255 -5.56 3.57 -3.16
CA LYS A 255 -6.65 3.13 -4.06
C LYS A 255 -7.39 4.31 -4.69
N HIS A 256 -7.58 5.39 -3.95
CA HIS A 256 -8.25 6.59 -4.45
C HIS A 256 -7.48 7.23 -5.62
N TRP A 257 -6.15 7.29 -5.52
CA TRP A 257 -5.25 7.92 -6.50
C TRP A 257 -4.73 6.98 -7.60
N ARG A 258 -5.08 5.69 -7.53
CA ARG A 258 -4.66 4.71 -8.52
C ARG A 258 -5.22 5.05 -9.90
N SER A 259 -4.36 5.01 -10.90
CA SER A 259 -4.76 5.13 -12.30
C SER A 259 -5.56 3.90 -12.74
N VAL A 260 -6.69 4.15 -13.39
CA VAL A 260 -7.58 3.13 -13.93
C VAL A 260 -7.71 3.36 -15.43
N LEU A 261 -7.78 2.26 -16.18
CA LEU A 261 -8.06 2.23 -17.61
C LEU A 261 -9.20 1.24 -17.82
N GLU A 262 -10.16 1.62 -18.65
CA GLU A 262 -11.23 0.75 -19.12
C GLU A 262 -11.41 0.94 -20.62
N ILE A 263 -11.35 -0.14 -21.39
CA ILE A 263 -11.61 -0.10 -22.84
C ILE A 263 -13.12 -0.25 -23.02
N THR A 264 -13.76 0.80 -23.52
CA THR A 264 -15.21 0.85 -23.73
C THR A 264 -15.61 0.42 -25.15
N TYR A 265 -14.66 0.47 -26.09
CA TYR A 265 -14.82 -0.08 -27.44
C TYR A 265 -13.47 -0.61 -27.94
N PRO A 266 -13.42 -1.80 -28.57
CA PRO A 266 -14.52 -2.71 -28.88
C PRO A 266 -15.07 -3.38 -27.62
N ASP A 267 -16.33 -3.80 -27.70
CA ASP A 267 -17.04 -4.54 -26.65
C ASP A 267 -17.34 -5.99 -27.08
N LYS A 268 -18.03 -6.73 -26.20
CA LYS A 268 -18.45 -8.10 -26.49
C LYS A 268 -19.40 -8.13 -27.69
N GLY A 269 -18.97 -8.78 -28.77
CA GLY A 269 -19.74 -8.91 -30.00
C GLY A 269 -19.34 -7.93 -31.10
N THR A 270 -18.39 -7.02 -30.84
CA THR A 270 -17.80 -6.21 -31.89
C THR A 270 -17.11 -7.11 -32.93
N VAL A 271 -17.41 -6.85 -34.21
CA VAL A 271 -16.80 -7.55 -35.35
C VAL A 271 -15.97 -6.56 -36.15
N TRP A 272 -14.70 -6.89 -36.36
CA TRP A 272 -13.81 -6.14 -37.25
C TRP A 272 -13.58 -6.90 -38.55
N THR A 273 -13.60 -6.17 -39.66
CA THR A 273 -13.39 -6.73 -41.00
C THR A 273 -12.08 -6.21 -41.56
N ILE A 274 -11.23 -7.10 -42.07
CA ILE A 274 -9.98 -6.73 -42.74
C ILE A 274 -10.31 -6.56 -44.24
N PRO A 275 -9.87 -5.47 -44.91
CA PRO A 275 -8.78 -4.56 -44.51
C PRO A 275 -9.24 -3.23 -43.90
N ASP A 276 -10.44 -3.15 -43.33
CA ASP A 276 -10.98 -1.90 -42.81
C ASP A 276 -10.14 -1.39 -41.62
N GLU A 277 -10.12 -0.06 -41.47
CA GLU A 277 -9.50 0.57 -40.32
C GLU A 277 -10.42 0.46 -39.10
N VAL A 278 -9.83 0.24 -37.93
CA VAL A 278 -10.56 0.06 -36.67
C VAL A 278 -10.29 1.21 -35.71
N SER A 279 -11.09 1.28 -34.66
CA SER A 279 -10.95 2.23 -33.57
C SER A 279 -10.97 1.55 -32.21
N ILE A 280 -10.38 2.23 -31.23
CA ILE A 280 -10.40 1.83 -29.83
C ILE A 280 -10.87 3.06 -29.06
N GLN A 281 -11.80 2.87 -28.13
CA GLN A 281 -12.23 3.90 -27.19
C GLN A 281 -12.02 3.41 -25.78
N TRP A 282 -11.69 4.33 -24.88
CA TRP A 282 -11.41 4.02 -23.50
C TRP A 282 -11.78 5.19 -22.59
N SER A 283 -12.01 4.86 -21.33
CA SER A 283 -12.10 5.80 -20.22
C SER A 283 -10.95 5.55 -19.25
N THR A 284 -10.56 6.59 -18.52
CA THR A 284 -9.52 6.50 -17.50
C THR A 284 -9.90 7.29 -16.27
N GLU A 285 -9.44 6.84 -15.12
CA GLU A 285 -9.46 7.63 -13.88
C GLU A 285 -8.02 7.86 -13.41
N ASN A 286 -7.73 9.05 -12.86
CA ASN A 286 -6.39 9.42 -12.36
C ASN A 286 -5.25 9.14 -13.34
N LEU A 287 -5.53 9.22 -14.66
CA LEU A 287 -4.52 9.13 -15.71
C LEU A 287 -4.55 10.43 -16.50
N PRO A 288 -3.55 11.32 -16.33
CA PRO A 288 -3.53 12.60 -17.03
C PRO A 288 -3.52 12.47 -18.57
N PRO A 289 -4.08 13.43 -19.34
CA PRO A 289 -4.18 13.34 -20.80
C PRO A 289 -2.84 13.26 -21.56
N GLU A 290 -1.77 13.77 -20.97
CA GLU A 290 -0.40 13.73 -21.52
C GLU A 290 0.25 12.36 -21.40
N LYS A 291 -0.27 11.48 -20.55
CA LYS A 291 0.19 10.09 -20.44
C LYS A 291 -0.18 9.30 -21.69
N THR A 292 0.56 8.21 -21.90
CA THR A 292 0.38 7.36 -23.09
C THR A 292 -0.04 5.96 -22.70
N ILE A 293 -0.89 5.36 -23.52
CA ILE A 293 -1.41 4.01 -23.37
C ILE A 293 -0.99 3.22 -24.60
N LYS A 294 -0.46 2.02 -24.36
CA LYS A 294 -0.09 1.06 -25.40
C LYS A 294 -1.16 -0.01 -25.52
N PHE A 295 -1.60 -0.28 -26.75
CA PHE A 295 -2.64 -1.25 -27.03
C PHE A 295 -2.09 -2.46 -27.79
N TYR A 296 -2.63 -3.62 -27.45
CA TYR A 296 -2.29 -4.91 -28.03
C TYR A 296 -3.55 -5.64 -28.43
N LEU A 297 -3.50 -6.35 -29.56
CA LEU A 297 -4.47 -7.36 -29.92
C LEU A 297 -3.99 -8.71 -29.40
N LEU A 298 -4.87 -9.40 -28.69
CA LEU A 298 -4.62 -10.74 -28.18
C LEU A 298 -5.62 -11.71 -28.77
N ARG A 299 -5.17 -12.96 -28.96
CA ARG A 299 -6.03 -14.11 -29.24
C ARG A 299 -5.64 -15.25 -28.32
N ASP A 300 -6.62 -15.86 -27.66
CA ASP A 300 -6.41 -16.96 -26.71
C ASP A 300 -5.30 -16.64 -25.67
N ASN A 301 -5.38 -15.46 -25.06
CA ASN A 301 -4.40 -14.87 -24.13
C ASN A 301 -2.99 -14.58 -24.69
N THR A 302 -2.73 -14.79 -25.99
CA THR A 302 -1.42 -14.51 -26.62
C THR A 302 -1.48 -13.19 -27.36
N VAL A 303 -0.46 -12.32 -27.17
CA VAL A 303 -0.30 -11.09 -27.97
C VAL A 303 0.07 -11.47 -29.39
N ILE A 304 -0.72 -11.01 -30.35
CA ILE A 304 -0.56 -11.33 -31.78
C ILE A 304 -0.29 -10.08 -32.63
N GLU A 305 -0.63 -8.90 -32.13
CA GLU A 305 -0.34 -7.63 -32.79
C GLU A 305 -0.24 -6.49 -31.77
N GLU A 306 0.67 -5.54 -32.04
CA GLU A 306 0.71 -4.25 -31.35
C GLU A 306 -0.16 -3.27 -32.15
N LEU A 307 -1.19 -2.70 -31.51
CA LEU A 307 -2.13 -1.78 -32.15
C LEU A 307 -1.65 -0.32 -32.11
N GLY A 308 -0.62 -0.02 -31.33
CA GLY A 308 0.04 1.29 -31.27
C GLY A 308 0.10 1.89 -29.86
N ILE A 309 0.69 3.09 -29.80
CA ILE A 309 0.83 3.91 -28.59
C ILE A 309 0.10 5.23 -28.82
N TYR A 310 -0.82 5.57 -27.93
CA TYR A 310 -1.68 6.74 -28.07
C TYR A 310 -1.64 7.59 -26.79
N LYS A 311 -1.77 8.91 -26.93
CA LYS A 311 -2.00 9.80 -25.77
C LYS A 311 -3.36 9.48 -25.15
N ASN A 312 -3.52 9.75 -23.86
CA ASN A 312 -4.78 9.52 -23.17
C ASN A 312 -5.86 10.57 -23.53
N ASN A 313 -6.42 10.45 -24.73
CA ASN A 313 -7.46 11.33 -25.29
C ASN A 313 -8.78 10.58 -25.56
N ALA A 314 -9.02 9.48 -24.85
CA ALA A 314 -10.20 8.61 -24.91
C ALA A 314 -10.45 7.84 -26.22
N MET A 315 -9.75 8.13 -27.31
CA MET A 315 -9.98 7.44 -28.59
C MET A 315 -8.76 7.42 -29.51
N ALA A 316 -8.57 6.28 -30.17
CA ALA A 316 -7.69 6.08 -31.32
C ALA A 316 -8.51 5.53 -32.49
N SER A 317 -8.31 6.08 -33.68
CA SER A 317 -8.97 5.66 -34.92
C SER A 317 -7.97 5.51 -36.06
N GLY A 318 -8.38 4.89 -37.16
CA GLY A 318 -7.50 4.68 -38.31
C GLY A 318 -6.48 3.56 -38.10
N ILE A 319 -6.72 2.67 -37.14
CA ILE A 319 -5.79 1.59 -36.80
C ILE A 319 -5.88 0.52 -37.88
N LYS A 320 -4.75 0.25 -38.53
CA LYS A 320 -4.65 -0.76 -39.58
C LYS A 320 -4.23 -2.09 -38.98
N LEU A 321 -5.12 -3.07 -39.08
CA LEU A 321 -4.82 -4.44 -38.67
C LEU A 321 -3.95 -5.16 -39.69
N ASN A 322 -3.13 -6.09 -39.22
CA ASN A 322 -2.37 -6.96 -40.10
C ASN A 322 -3.31 -7.82 -40.96
N LYS A 323 -3.10 -7.78 -42.28
CA LYS A 323 -3.92 -8.51 -43.26
C LYS A 323 -3.85 -10.04 -43.10
N THR A 324 -2.85 -10.55 -42.39
CA THR A 324 -2.64 -11.98 -42.15
C THR A 324 -3.28 -12.48 -40.85
N LEU A 325 -4.02 -11.63 -40.13
CA LEU A 325 -4.72 -12.08 -38.92
C LEU A 325 -5.70 -13.21 -39.24
N PRO A 326 -5.71 -14.30 -38.46
CA PRO A 326 -6.65 -15.39 -38.69
C PRO A 326 -8.11 -14.94 -38.53
N ARG A 327 -9.00 -15.42 -39.39
CA ARG A 327 -10.45 -15.25 -39.16
C ARG A 327 -10.89 -16.05 -37.93
N GLY A 328 -11.79 -15.51 -37.13
CA GLY A 328 -12.37 -16.22 -36.00
C GLY A 328 -12.76 -15.31 -34.84
N THR A 329 -13.02 -15.93 -33.70
CA THR A 329 -13.39 -15.30 -32.44
C THR A 329 -12.23 -15.37 -31.43
N ASN A 330 -12.51 -15.03 -30.17
CA ASN A 330 -11.56 -15.05 -29.04
C ASN A 330 -10.46 -13.99 -29.13
N TYR A 331 -10.78 -12.88 -29.78
CA TYR A 331 -9.95 -11.69 -29.79
C TYR A 331 -10.28 -10.83 -28.57
N ARG A 332 -9.26 -10.19 -28.02
CA ARG A 332 -9.44 -9.14 -27.01
C ARG A 332 -8.42 -8.04 -27.24
N ILE A 333 -8.75 -6.84 -26.81
CA ILE A 333 -7.77 -5.75 -26.73
C ILE A 333 -7.26 -5.66 -25.32
N MET A 334 -5.95 -5.53 -25.17
CA MET A 334 -5.32 -5.15 -23.92
C MET A 334 -4.71 -3.76 -24.05
N GLY A 335 -5.04 -2.87 -23.12
CA GLY A 335 -4.42 -1.57 -22.96
C GLY A 335 -3.55 -1.56 -21.71
N ILE A 336 -2.38 -0.94 -21.77
CA ILE A 336 -1.46 -0.76 -20.64
C ILE A 336 -0.92 0.66 -20.67
N GLU A 337 -1.02 1.37 -19.55
CA GLU A 337 -0.34 2.64 -19.31
C GLU A 337 1.18 2.51 -19.47
N LEU A 338 1.79 3.45 -20.17
CA LEU A 338 3.24 3.59 -20.26
C LEU A 338 3.72 4.64 -19.26
N PHE A 339 4.87 4.35 -18.62
CA PHE A 339 5.51 5.22 -17.64
C PHE A 339 4.56 5.63 -16.50
N PRO A 340 4.00 4.63 -15.77
CA PRO A 340 3.08 4.90 -14.67
C PRO A 340 3.77 5.75 -13.60
N ALA A 341 2.99 6.67 -13.01
CA ALA A 341 3.42 7.46 -11.86
C ALA A 341 3.86 6.57 -10.70
N ASP A 342 3.12 5.47 -10.50
CA ASP A 342 3.42 4.42 -9.55
C ASP A 342 3.69 3.11 -10.31
N LYS A 343 4.96 2.69 -10.36
CA LYS A 343 5.38 1.46 -11.06
C LYS A 343 4.73 0.18 -10.53
N PHE A 344 4.25 0.19 -9.28
CA PHE A 344 3.54 -0.95 -8.69
C PHE A 344 2.05 -0.94 -9.05
N HIS A 345 1.54 0.19 -9.55
CA HIS A 345 0.14 0.39 -9.91
C HIS A 345 0.00 0.90 -11.35
N THR A 346 0.36 0.07 -12.32
CA THR A 346 0.10 0.36 -13.74
C THR A 346 -1.38 0.18 -14.09
N ALA A 347 -2.00 1.19 -14.70
CA ALA A 347 -3.33 1.03 -15.28
C ALA A 347 -3.26 0.04 -16.46
N LYS A 348 -4.02 -1.05 -16.38
CA LYS A 348 -4.11 -2.04 -17.45
C LYS A 348 -5.50 -2.64 -17.51
N PHE A 349 -5.97 -2.94 -18.71
CA PHE A 349 -7.28 -3.52 -18.95
C PHE A 349 -7.22 -4.46 -20.13
N ALA A 350 -7.93 -5.59 -20.06
CA ALA A 350 -8.17 -6.44 -21.20
C ALA A 350 -9.67 -6.60 -21.37
N THR A 351 -10.18 -6.36 -22.58
CA THR A 351 -11.60 -6.55 -22.88
C THR A 351 -12.00 -8.01 -22.64
N PRO A 352 -13.27 -8.28 -22.31
CA PRO A 352 -13.82 -9.63 -22.38
C PRO A 352 -13.63 -10.25 -23.78
N TYR A 353 -13.75 -11.57 -23.84
CA TYR A 353 -13.79 -12.34 -25.09
C TYR A 353 -15.10 -12.19 -25.85
#